data_AF-A0A7W0WSN1-F1
#
_entry.id   AF-A0A7W0WSN1-F1
#
_cell.length_a   1.000
_cell.length_b   1.000
_cell.length_c   1.000
_cell.angle_alpha   90.00
_cell.angle_beta   90.00
_cell.angle_gamma   90.00
#
_symmetry.space_group_name_H-M   'P 1'
#
loop_
_entity.id
_entity.type
_entity.pdbx_description
1 polymer ?
#
loop_
_entity_poly.entity_id
_entity_poly.type
_entity_poly.pdbx_seq_one_letter_code
_entity_poly.pdbx_strand_id
1 'polypeptide(L)'
;IASEDAAAGDANRVLVCDTDPLATVVWCEVMYGEAPAWLREKAFARRYALTLLCDVDLPWENDLVRYLPHDRPGFFARCEAMLRAAGRRYTIIRGSGDARTALARDAVAALRQETP
;
A
#
# COMPACT_ATOMS: atom_id res chain seq x y z
N ILE A 1 10.51 -7.03 2.56
CA ILE A 1 11.43 -6.43 3.56
C ILE A 1 12.90 -6.66 3.19
N ALA A 2 13.47 -7.88 3.25
CA ALA A 2 14.90 -8.06 2.97
C ALA A 2 15.35 -7.57 1.58
N SER A 3 14.54 -7.82 0.54
CA SER A 3 14.78 -7.25 -0.80
C SER A 3 14.64 -5.73 -0.86
N GLU A 4 13.75 -5.14 -0.04
CA GLU A 4 13.60 -3.68 0.03
C GLU A 4 14.83 -3.07 0.70
N ASP A 5 15.33 -3.71 1.77
CA ASP A 5 16.52 -3.25 2.50
C ASP A 5 17.79 -3.33 1.63
N ALA A 6 17.92 -4.40 0.85
CA ALA A 6 19.00 -4.53 -0.13
C ALA A 6 18.91 -3.43 -1.20
N ALA A 7 17.72 -3.19 -1.75
CA ALA A 7 17.52 -2.17 -2.80
C ALA A 7 17.61 -0.72 -2.27
N ALA A 8 17.39 -0.49 -0.98
CA ALA A 8 17.41 0.84 -0.39
C ALA A 8 18.78 1.52 -0.51
N GLY A 9 19.88 0.74 -0.47
CA GLY A 9 21.24 1.26 -0.64
C GLY A 9 21.52 1.78 -2.06
N ASP A 10 20.86 1.20 -3.07
CA ASP A 10 21.08 1.52 -4.48
C ASP A 10 20.02 2.50 -5.03
N ALA A 11 19.01 2.84 -4.23
CA ALA A 11 17.90 3.67 -4.67
C ALA A 11 18.33 5.13 -4.88
N ASN A 12 18.00 5.69 -6.05
CA ASN A 12 18.19 7.11 -6.30
C ASN A 12 17.03 7.91 -5.69
N ARG A 13 17.19 8.35 -4.45
CA ARG A 13 16.27 9.19 -3.64
C ARG A 13 14.96 8.54 -3.21
N VAL A 14 14.35 7.71 -4.05
CA VAL A 14 13.08 7.04 -3.74
C VAL A 14 13.14 5.58 -4.17
N LEU A 15 12.75 4.68 -3.27
CA LEU A 15 12.48 3.27 -3.55
C LEU A 15 10.97 3.03 -3.56
N VAL A 16 10.43 2.54 -4.67
CA VAL A 16 9.02 2.13 -4.77
C VAL A 16 8.93 0.65 -4.42
N CYS A 17 8.06 0.29 -3.47
CA CYS A 17 7.87 -1.08 -3.00
C CYS A 17 6.43 -1.54 -3.32
N ASP A 18 6.29 -2.76 -3.83
CA ASP A 18 5.02 -3.43 -4.11
C ASP A 18 5.03 -4.84 -3.50
N THR A 19 4.21 -5.23 -2.53
CA THR A 19 3.33 -4.45 -1.64
C THR A 19 4.05 -4.17 -0.29
N ASP A 20 3.32 -4.09 0.83
CA ASP A 20 3.88 -3.95 2.17
C ASP A 20 3.39 -5.04 3.16
N PRO A 21 4.03 -5.19 4.34
CA PRO A 21 3.59 -6.16 5.33
C PRO A 21 2.21 -5.89 5.96
N LEU A 22 1.72 -4.65 5.97
CA LEU A 22 0.37 -4.34 6.49
C LEU A 22 -0.70 -4.88 5.53
N ALA A 23 -0.49 -4.79 4.22
CA ALA A 23 -1.34 -5.42 3.21
C ALA A 23 -1.39 -6.94 3.42
N THR A 24 -0.25 -7.54 3.78
CA THR A 24 -0.20 -8.98 4.13
C THR A 24 -1.04 -9.29 5.37
N VAL A 25 -0.98 -8.45 6.42
CA VAL A 25 -1.84 -8.60 7.62
C VAL A 25 -3.32 -8.55 7.23
N VAL A 26 -3.73 -7.59 6.41
CA VAL A 26 -5.13 -7.46 5.96
C VAL A 26 -5.56 -8.71 5.19
N TRP A 27 -4.71 -9.23 4.29
CA TRP A 27 -5.01 -10.47 3.58
C TRP A 27 -5.14 -11.68 4.51
N CYS A 28 -4.26 -11.81 5.51
CA CYS A 28 -4.39 -12.88 6.50
C CYS A 28 -5.72 -12.80 7.26
N GLU A 29 -6.11 -11.61 7.71
CA GLU A 29 -7.40 -11.41 8.38
C GLU A 29 -8.59 -11.74 7.48
N VAL A 30 -8.54 -11.37 6.21
CA VAL A 30 -9.62 -11.62 5.24
C VAL A 30 -9.74 -13.11 4.90
N MET A 31 -8.61 -13.79 4.68
CA MET A 31 -8.60 -15.17 4.19
C MET A 31 -8.67 -16.21 5.31
N TYR A 32 -8.10 -15.90 6.48
CA TYR A 32 -7.91 -16.85 7.58
C TYR A 32 -8.49 -16.37 8.91
N GLY A 33 -9.08 -15.17 8.96
CA GLY A 33 -9.68 -14.60 10.17
C GLY A 33 -8.68 -13.95 11.14
N GLU A 34 -7.40 -14.29 11.03
CA GLU A 34 -6.33 -13.71 11.85
C GLU A 34 -5.00 -13.63 11.13
N ALA A 35 -4.12 -12.75 11.62
CA ALA A 35 -2.73 -12.64 11.20
C ALA A 35 -1.83 -13.03 12.38
N PRO A 36 -0.78 -13.84 12.17
CA PRO A 36 0.16 -14.20 13.22
C PRO A 36 0.75 -12.98 13.92
N ALA A 37 0.93 -13.06 15.24
CA ALA A 37 1.43 -11.93 16.06
C ALA A 37 2.76 -11.38 15.54
N TRP A 38 3.71 -12.25 15.19
CA TRP A 38 5.02 -11.84 14.65
C TRP A 38 4.90 -11.02 13.35
N LEU A 39 3.89 -11.30 12.51
CA LEU A 39 3.67 -10.57 11.27
C LEU A 39 3.13 -9.17 11.57
N ARG A 40 2.15 -9.07 12.49
CA ARG A 40 1.62 -7.78 12.95
C ARG A 40 2.72 -6.92 13.54
N GLU A 41 3.54 -7.46 14.44
CA GLU A 41 4.66 -6.73 15.04
C GLU A 41 5.60 -6.17 13.98
N LYS A 42 6.02 -6.99 13.00
CA LYS A 42 6.87 -6.54 11.90
C LYS A 42 6.20 -5.48 11.03
N ALA A 43 4.91 -5.64 10.72
CA ALA A 43 4.18 -4.71 9.88
C ALA A 43 4.01 -3.33 10.53
N PHE A 44 3.72 -3.30 11.83
CA PHE A 44 3.60 -2.05 12.58
C PHE A 44 4.97 -1.38 12.81
N ALA A 45 6.05 -2.15 12.93
CA ALA A 45 7.40 -1.60 13.03
C ALA A 45 7.93 -1.01 11.71
N ARG A 46 7.52 -1.56 10.55
CA ARG A 46 8.08 -1.19 9.23
C ARG A 46 7.59 0.16 8.73
N ARG A 47 8.47 1.16 8.63
CA ARG A 47 8.11 2.51 8.18
C ARG A 47 8.30 2.70 6.67
N TYR A 48 7.31 3.31 6.03
CA TYR A 48 7.39 3.87 4.68
C TYR A 48 7.15 5.38 4.76
N ALA A 49 7.83 6.15 3.92
CA ALA A 49 7.69 7.60 3.90
C ALA A 49 6.33 8.06 3.34
N LEU A 50 5.77 7.28 2.41
CA LEU A 50 4.46 7.49 1.81
C LEU A 50 3.90 6.15 1.32
N THR A 51 2.63 5.87 1.62
CA THR A 51 1.87 4.79 0.99
C THR A 51 0.92 5.37 -0.07
N LEU A 52 0.94 4.80 -1.28
CA LEU A 52 -0.04 5.11 -2.32
C LEU A 52 -1.20 4.13 -2.21
N LEU A 53 -2.32 4.55 -1.61
CA LEU A 53 -3.49 3.71 -1.41
C LEU A 53 -4.40 3.78 -2.65
N CYS A 54 -4.33 2.77 -3.51
CA CYS A 54 -5.12 2.70 -4.73
C CYS A 54 -6.61 2.47 -4.44
N ASP A 55 -7.47 3.38 -4.92
CA ASP A 55 -8.93 3.22 -4.85
C ASP A 55 -9.44 2.14 -5.83
N VAL A 56 -10.66 1.67 -5.60
CA VAL A 56 -11.38 0.59 -6.31
C VAL A 56 -12.31 1.11 -7.41
N ASP A 57 -12.08 2.34 -7.84
CA ASP A 57 -12.82 3.07 -8.87
C ASP A 57 -12.56 2.59 -10.30
N LEU A 58 -11.55 1.75 -10.50
CA LEU A 58 -11.36 1.01 -11.75
C LEU A 58 -12.31 -0.19 -11.84
N PRO A 59 -12.73 -0.59 -13.06
CA PRO A 59 -13.47 -1.84 -13.26
C PRO A 59 -12.71 -3.03 -12.67
N TRP A 60 -13.44 -3.96 -12.08
CA TRP A 60 -12.86 -5.25 -11.72
C TRP A 60 -12.75 -6.10 -12.98
N GLU A 61 -11.66 -6.86 -13.12
CA GLU A 61 -11.49 -7.80 -14.21
C GLU A 61 -11.19 -9.19 -13.63
N ASN A 62 -11.72 -10.21 -14.29
CA ASN A 62 -11.56 -11.60 -13.87
C ASN A 62 -10.22 -12.15 -14.34
N ASP A 63 -9.18 -11.94 -13.54
CA ASP A 63 -7.84 -12.47 -13.78
C ASP A 63 -7.37 -13.36 -12.61
N LEU A 64 -6.14 -13.86 -12.70
CA LEU A 64 -5.57 -14.79 -11.72
C LEU A 64 -5.22 -14.15 -10.36
N VAL A 65 -5.28 -12.82 -10.25
CA VAL A 65 -4.72 -12.08 -9.10
C VAL A 65 -5.73 -11.18 -8.39
N ARG A 66 -6.88 -10.89 -9.00
CA ARG A 66 -7.92 -10.03 -8.43
C ARG A 66 -8.97 -10.85 -7.65
N TYR A 67 -8.96 -10.70 -6.33
CA TYR A 67 -9.92 -11.32 -5.42
C TYR A 67 -11.06 -10.37 -5.04
N LEU A 68 -12.06 -10.89 -4.33
CA LEU A 68 -13.18 -10.12 -3.73
C LEU A 68 -13.96 -9.24 -4.73
N PRO A 69 -14.48 -9.80 -5.84
CA PRO A 69 -15.20 -9.00 -6.86
C PRO A 69 -16.35 -8.17 -6.28
N HIS A 70 -16.97 -8.65 -5.20
CA HIS A 70 -18.13 -8.02 -4.57
C HIS A 70 -17.80 -7.18 -3.32
N ASP A 71 -16.58 -7.26 -2.77
CA ASP A 71 -16.19 -6.56 -1.52
C ASP A 71 -14.88 -5.77 -1.66
N ARG A 72 -14.64 -5.21 -2.84
CA ARG A 72 -13.50 -4.31 -3.07
C ARG A 72 -13.55 -3.07 -2.15
N PRO A 73 -14.72 -2.41 -1.95
CA PRO A 73 -14.82 -1.29 -1.02
C PRO A 73 -14.52 -1.69 0.43
N GLY A 74 -14.94 -2.87 0.88
CA GLY A 74 -14.63 -3.36 2.22
C GLY A 74 -13.15 -3.67 2.38
N PHE A 75 -12.51 -4.28 1.38
CA PHE A 75 -11.06 -4.49 1.39
C PHE A 75 -10.29 -3.16 1.44
N PHE A 76 -10.67 -2.18 0.62
CA PHE A 76 -10.10 -0.83 0.66
C PHE A 76 -10.23 -0.21 2.06
N ALA A 77 -11.43 -0.27 2.65
CA ALA A 77 -11.67 0.29 3.98
C ALA A 77 -10.82 -0.39 5.07
N ARG A 78 -10.58 -1.71 4.99
CA ARG A 78 -9.67 -2.43 5.90
C ARG A 78 -8.23 -1.95 5.73
N CYS A 79 -7.75 -1.80 4.50
CA CYS A 79 -6.42 -1.26 4.21
C CYS A 79 -6.26 0.16 4.77
N GLU A 80 -7.24 1.05 4.52
CA GLU A 80 -7.20 2.41 5.04
C GLU A 80 -7.22 2.44 6.57
N ALA A 81 -8.07 1.65 7.21
CA ALA A 81 -8.14 1.53 8.66
C ALA A 81 -6.81 1.05 9.26
N MET A 82 -6.16 0.07 8.62
CA MET A 82 -4.85 -0.44 9.04
C MET A 82 -3.76 0.62 8.94
N LEU A 83 -3.74 1.40 7.84
CA LEU A 83 -2.79 2.51 7.66
C LEU A 83 -3.01 3.60 8.73
N ARG A 84 -4.26 3.95 9.02
CA ARG A 84 -4.61 4.90 10.09
C ARG A 84 -4.17 4.39 11.46
N ALA A 85 -4.46 3.12 11.79
CA ALA A 85 -4.06 2.51 13.05
C ALA A 85 -2.53 2.45 13.22
N ALA A 86 -1.79 2.23 12.14
CA ALA A 86 -0.34 2.23 12.14
C ALA A 86 0.28 3.64 12.06
N GLY A 87 -0.53 4.70 12.01
CA GLY A 87 -0.06 6.09 11.87
C GLY A 87 0.74 6.32 10.59
N ARG A 88 0.41 5.60 9.50
CA ARG A 88 1.11 5.71 8.21
C ARG A 88 0.61 6.92 7.45
N ARG A 89 1.53 7.67 6.85
CA ARG A 89 1.20 8.68 5.85
C ARG A 89 0.79 7.99 4.55
N TYR A 90 -0.36 8.33 4.02
CA TYR A 90 -0.83 7.80 2.73
C TYR A 90 -1.57 8.85 1.91
N THR A 91 -1.59 8.64 0.60
CA THR A 91 -2.40 9.39 -0.36
C THR A 91 -3.29 8.41 -1.12
N ILE A 92 -4.59 8.70 -1.20
CA ILE A 92 -5.52 7.88 -1.98
C ILE A 92 -5.36 8.21 -3.46
N ILE A 93 -5.09 7.20 -4.27
CA ILE A 93 -4.90 7.32 -5.72
C ILE A 93 -6.17 6.89 -6.45
N ARG A 94 -6.76 7.82 -7.19
CA ARG A 94 -8.05 7.71 -7.90
C ARG A 94 -7.92 8.08 -9.37
N GLY A 95 -8.97 7.80 -10.14
CA GLY A 95 -9.07 8.02 -11.57
C GLY A 95 -8.53 6.84 -12.37
N SER A 96 -8.38 7.06 -13.68
CA SER A 96 -7.89 6.07 -14.64
C SER A 96 -6.78 6.65 -15.53
N GLY A 97 -6.03 5.75 -16.19
CA GLY A 97 -4.99 6.10 -17.16
C GLY A 97 -3.95 7.09 -16.63
N ASP A 98 -3.64 8.09 -17.45
CA ASP A 98 -2.60 9.07 -17.17
C ASP A 98 -2.94 9.98 -15.97
N ALA A 99 -4.23 10.27 -15.75
CA ALA A 99 -4.65 11.09 -14.62
C ALA A 99 -4.35 10.42 -13.27
N ARG A 100 -4.60 9.10 -13.17
CA ARG A 100 -4.26 8.30 -11.99
C ARG A 100 -2.75 8.28 -11.76
N THR A 101 -1.99 8.09 -12.83
CA THR A 101 -0.52 8.06 -12.78
C THR A 101 0.06 9.42 -12.40
N ALA A 102 -0.50 10.52 -12.91
CA ALA A 102 -0.10 11.88 -12.56
C ALA A 102 -0.28 12.14 -11.06
N LEU A 103 -1.43 11.75 -10.49
CA LEU A 103 -1.70 11.90 -9.06
C LEU A 103 -0.66 11.15 -8.18
N ALA A 104 -0.28 9.93 -8.57
CA ALA A 104 0.76 9.18 -7.89
C ALA A 104 2.13 9.88 -7.99
N ARG A 105 2.48 10.40 -9.16
CA ARG A 105 3.74 11.13 -9.38
C ARG A 105 3.80 12.42 -8.57
N ASP A 106 2.69 13.16 -8.50
CA ASP A 106 2.59 14.40 -7.73
C ASP A 106 2.76 14.13 -6.24
N ALA A 107 2.16 13.06 -5.73
CA ALA A 107 2.33 12.64 -4.33
C ALA A 107 3.80 12.29 -4.00
N VAL A 108 4.49 11.58 -4.90
CA VAL A 108 5.91 11.25 -4.77
C VAL A 108 6.80 12.50 -4.91
N ALA A 109 6.44 13.43 -5.79
CA ALA A 109 7.17 14.68 -5.96
C ALA A 109 7.08 15.57 -4.71
N ALA A 110 5.89 15.68 -4.10
CA ALA A 110 5.69 16.40 -2.84
C ALA A 110 6.55 15.82 -1.71
N LEU A 111 6.59 14.49 -1.57
CA LEU A 111 7.45 13.81 -0.60
C LEU A 111 8.94 14.22 -0.74
N ARG A 112 9.43 14.33 -1.98
CA ARG A 112 10.83 14.69 -2.27
C ARG A 112 11.17 16.15 -1.96
N GLN A 113 10.18 17.03 -1.87
CA GLN A 113 10.37 18.43 -1.52
C GLN A 113 10.39 18.65 0.00
N GLU A 114 9.79 17.74 0.76
CA GLU A 114 9.74 17.79 2.23
C GLU A 114 10.97 17.15 2.89
N THR A 115 11.75 16.38 2.14
CA THR A 115 12.96 15.69 2.63
C THR A 115 14.20 16.39 2.04
N PRO A 116 15.01 17.10 2.84
CA PRO A 116 16.20 17.82 2.36
C PRO A 116 17.27 16.90 1.76
#